data_AF-B6VKH7-F1
#
_entry.id   AF-B6VKH7-F1
#
_cell.length_a   1.000
_cell.length_b   1.000
_cell.length_c   1.000
_cell.angle_alpha   90.00
_cell.angle_beta   90.00
_cell.angle_gamma   90.00
#
_symmetry.space_group_name_H-M   'P 1'
#
loop_
_entity.id
_entity.type
_entity.pdbx_description
1 polymer ?
#
loop_
_entity_poly.entity_id
_entity_poly.type
_entity_poly.pdbx_seq_one_letter_code
_entity_poly.pdbx_strand_id
1 'polypeptide(L)'
;MKPLDVGPYKELKSKAVVGDNLEHDHIPSFAALRKAKENKLGRKLTPQEEKTLYNNATAVELPKDAHAESRTYRGKNTSEQVNQDAADLCGAVCRDTETLRVNMIERGYDPKLVDQAIKKIIERNRQMGVSE
;
A
#
# COMPACT_ATOMS: atom_id res chain seq x y z
N MET A 1 2.57 17.10 -2.10
CA MET A 1 3.01 16.10 -1.10
C MET A 1 4.50 15.90 -1.25
N LYS A 2 5.11 15.03 -0.44
CA LYS A 2 6.52 14.62 -0.58
C LYS A 2 6.60 13.09 -0.63
N PRO A 3 7.67 12.52 -1.21
CA PRO A 3 7.94 11.10 -1.07
C PRO A 3 7.89 10.68 0.40
N LEU A 4 7.43 9.45 0.65
CA LEU A 4 7.28 8.86 1.99
C LEU A 4 6.16 9.48 2.85
N ASP A 5 5.34 10.39 2.32
CA ASP A 5 4.08 10.76 2.96
C ASP A 5 3.16 9.53 3.02
N VAL A 6 2.59 9.25 4.19
CA VAL A 6 1.74 8.08 4.46
C VAL A 6 0.37 8.53 4.94
N GLY A 7 -0.70 7.93 4.42
CA GLY A 7 -2.06 8.26 4.81
C GLY A 7 -3.12 7.40 4.13
N PRO A 8 -4.41 7.69 4.34
CA PRO A 8 -5.45 7.11 3.50
C PRO A 8 -5.31 7.63 2.08
N TYR A 9 -5.51 6.74 1.10
CA TYR A 9 -5.45 7.09 -0.32
C TYR A 9 -6.24 8.37 -0.66
N LYS A 10 -7.46 8.53 -0.13
CA LYS A 10 -8.31 9.70 -0.45
C LYS A 10 -7.69 11.04 -0.03
N GLU A 11 -6.94 11.07 1.07
CA GLU A 11 -6.33 12.29 1.59
C GLU A 11 -5.02 12.60 0.88
N LEU A 12 -4.27 11.57 0.48
CA LEU A 12 -3.11 11.75 -0.37
C LEU A 12 -3.55 12.23 -1.75
N LYS A 13 -4.56 11.57 -2.33
CA LYS A 13 -5.09 11.93 -3.64
C LYS A 13 -5.60 13.36 -3.72
N SER A 14 -6.22 13.89 -2.66
CA SER A 14 -6.70 15.27 -2.62
C SER A 14 -5.59 16.32 -2.58
N LYS A 15 -4.35 15.92 -2.29
CA LYS A 15 -3.15 16.77 -2.22
C LYS A 15 -2.17 16.49 -3.36
N ALA A 16 -2.54 15.65 -4.33
CA ALA A 16 -1.74 15.30 -5.49
C ALA A 16 -1.48 16.53 -6.38
N VAL A 17 -0.23 16.68 -6.83
CA VAL A 17 0.17 17.77 -7.72
C VAL A 17 0.44 17.20 -9.11
N VAL A 18 -0.19 17.77 -10.13
CA VAL A 18 0.06 17.33 -11.50
C VAL A 18 1.51 17.61 -11.88
N GLY A 19 2.24 16.57 -12.30
CA GLY A 19 3.63 16.69 -12.74
C GLY A 19 4.69 16.52 -11.64
N ASP A 20 4.31 16.16 -10.41
CA ASP A 20 5.26 15.86 -9.33
C ASP A 20 5.92 14.46 -9.43
N ASN A 21 5.46 13.63 -10.39
CA ASN A 21 5.92 12.27 -10.63
C ASN A 21 5.79 11.33 -9.41
N LEU A 22 4.90 11.67 -8.47
CA LEU A 22 4.55 10.82 -7.34
C LEU A 22 3.33 9.94 -7.68
N GLU A 23 3.38 8.70 -7.20
CA GLU A 23 2.30 7.74 -7.28
C GLU A 23 1.92 7.25 -5.87
N HIS A 24 0.65 6.87 -5.70
CA HIS A 24 0.11 6.35 -4.45
C HIS A 24 0.23 4.82 -4.45
N ASP A 25 1.16 4.27 -3.67
CA ASP A 25 1.30 2.82 -3.52
C ASP A 25 0.50 2.34 -2.30
N HIS A 26 -0.46 1.43 -2.50
CA HIS A 26 -1.23 0.84 -1.41
C HIS A 26 -0.43 -0.25 -0.71
N ILE A 27 -0.28 -0.15 0.60
CA ILE A 27 0.44 -1.15 1.41
C ILE A 27 -0.47 -1.70 2.52
N PRO A 28 -0.89 -2.98 2.47
CA PRO A 28 -0.61 -3.93 1.39
C PRO A 28 -1.42 -3.61 0.13
N SER A 29 -1.11 -4.28 -0.98
CA SER A 29 -1.79 -4.01 -2.25
C SER A 29 -3.32 -4.05 -2.14
N PHE A 30 -4.00 -3.14 -2.85
CA PHE A 30 -5.46 -3.06 -2.81
C PHE A 30 -6.15 -4.37 -3.23
N ALA A 31 -5.54 -5.11 -4.18
CA ALA A 31 -6.07 -6.40 -4.61
C ALA A 31 -6.13 -7.42 -3.46
N ALA A 32 -5.10 -7.48 -2.61
CA ALA A 32 -5.08 -8.33 -1.42
C ALA A 32 -6.13 -7.88 -0.39
N LEU A 33 -6.23 -6.58 -0.13
CA LEU A 33 -7.25 -6.02 0.79
C LEU A 33 -8.67 -6.35 0.34
N ARG A 34 -8.97 -6.15 -0.96
CA ARG A 34 -10.27 -6.49 -1.55
C ARG A 34 -10.55 -7.97 -1.39
N LYS A 35 -9.61 -8.84 -1.80
CA LYS A 35 -9.78 -10.29 -1.75
C LYS A 35 -9.99 -10.78 -0.31
N ALA A 36 -9.23 -10.29 0.66
CA ALA A 36 -9.39 -10.63 2.07
C ALA A 36 -10.78 -10.24 2.59
N LYS A 37 -11.27 -9.04 2.23
CA LYS A 37 -12.60 -8.58 2.61
C LYS A 37 -13.71 -9.43 1.98
N GLU A 38 -13.58 -9.78 0.70
CA GLU A 38 -14.53 -10.65 0.00
C GLU A 38 -14.56 -12.06 0.59
N ASN A 39 -13.40 -12.62 0.92
CA ASN A 39 -13.29 -13.91 1.60
C ASN A 39 -14.02 -13.88 2.96
N LYS A 40 -13.82 -12.82 3.75
CA LYS A 40 -14.52 -12.63 5.04
C LYS A 40 -16.04 -12.50 4.90
N LEU A 41 -16.52 -11.89 3.81
CA LEU A 41 -17.95 -11.70 3.55
C LEU A 41 -18.61 -12.90 2.86
N GLY A 42 -17.83 -13.81 2.27
CA GLY A 42 -18.35 -14.89 1.43
C GLY A 42 -18.98 -14.42 0.12
N ARG A 43 -18.75 -13.16 -0.29
CA ARG A 43 -19.28 -12.55 -1.52
C ARG A 43 -18.36 -11.45 -2.04
N LYS A 44 -18.57 -11.04 -3.29
CA LYS A 44 -17.92 -9.87 -3.86
C LYS A 44 -18.34 -8.58 -3.17
N LEU A 45 -17.45 -7.58 -3.15
CA LEU A 45 -17.80 -6.23 -2.72
C LEU A 45 -18.77 -5.60 -3.71
N THR A 46 -19.71 -4.81 -3.19
CA THR A 46 -20.44 -3.85 -4.01
C THR A 46 -19.49 -2.73 -4.45
N PRO A 47 -19.79 -2.01 -5.55
CA PRO A 47 -18.96 -0.88 -5.99
C PRO A 47 -18.73 0.18 -4.90
N GLN A 48 -19.73 0.41 -4.05
CA GLN A 48 -19.63 1.37 -2.95
C GLN A 48 -18.72 0.87 -1.82
N GLU A 49 -18.78 -0.42 -1.48
CA GLU A 49 -17.87 -1.02 -0.50
C GLU A 49 -16.43 -1.04 -1.00
N GLU A 50 -16.23 -1.41 -2.28
CA GLU A 50 -14.91 -1.42 -2.91
C GLU A 50 -14.30 -0.01 -2.93
N LYS A 51 -15.08 1.00 -3.36
CA LYS A 51 -14.64 2.41 -3.34
C LYS A 51 -14.31 2.89 -1.92
N THR A 52 -15.13 2.52 -0.94
CA THR A 52 -14.89 2.87 0.47
C THR A 52 -13.62 2.22 0.98
N LEU A 53 -13.37 0.96 0.65
CA LEU A 53 -12.16 0.25 1.02
C LEU A 53 -10.92 0.90 0.37
N TYR A 54 -10.97 1.16 -0.94
CA TYR A 54 -9.88 1.76 -1.71
C TYR A 54 -9.47 3.12 -1.16
N ASN A 55 -10.46 3.98 -0.89
CA ASN A 55 -10.24 5.35 -0.44
C ASN A 55 -9.66 5.44 0.98
N ASN A 56 -9.95 4.46 1.84
CA ASN A 56 -9.47 4.46 3.23
C ASN A 56 -8.21 3.63 3.43
N ALA A 57 -7.87 2.75 2.47
CA ALA A 57 -6.66 1.93 2.50
C ALA A 57 -5.41 2.79 2.66
N THR A 58 -4.45 2.27 3.43
CA THR A 58 -3.15 2.89 3.65
C THR A 58 -2.38 2.94 2.35
N ALA A 59 -1.85 4.11 2.02
CA ALA A 59 -0.97 4.33 0.91
C ALA A 59 0.26 5.16 1.32
N VAL A 60 1.32 5.07 0.52
CA VAL A 60 2.53 5.86 0.63
C VAL A 60 2.85 6.54 -0.70
N GLU A 61 3.31 7.79 -0.65
CA GLU A 61 3.78 8.53 -1.83
C GLU A 61 5.16 8.07 -2.25
N LEU A 62 5.28 7.58 -3.48
CA LEU A 62 6.56 7.14 -4.05
C LEU A 62 6.83 7.81 -5.39
N PRO A 63 8.09 8.10 -5.73
CA PRO A 63 8.47 8.32 -7.11
C PRO A 63 8.00 7.15 -7.98
N LYS A 64 7.53 7.47 -9.19
CA LYS A 64 7.01 6.47 -10.14
C LYS A 64 7.97 5.30 -10.40
N ASP A 65 9.26 5.56 -10.49
CA ASP A 65 10.28 4.54 -10.69
C ASP A 65 10.45 3.63 -9.45
N ALA A 66 10.35 4.19 -8.23
CA ALA A 66 10.35 3.41 -6.99
C ALA A 66 9.09 2.53 -6.86
N HIS A 67 7.92 3.08 -7.19
CA HIS A 67 6.65 2.32 -7.20
C HIS A 67 6.69 1.17 -8.23
N ALA A 68 7.34 1.38 -9.38
CA ALA A 68 7.49 0.34 -10.40
C ALA A 68 8.29 -0.89 -9.92
N GLU A 69 9.14 -0.70 -8.91
CA GLU A 69 9.93 -1.76 -8.28
C GLU A 69 9.23 -2.47 -7.13
N SER A 70 8.08 -1.97 -6.66
CA SER A 70 7.24 -2.67 -5.68
C SER A 70 6.85 -4.07 -6.19
N ARG A 71 6.74 -5.04 -5.28
CA ARG A 71 6.40 -6.43 -5.59
C ARG A 71 5.01 -6.62 -6.18
N THR A 72 4.10 -5.66 -5.96
CA THR A 72 2.71 -5.70 -6.46
C THR A 72 2.43 -4.69 -7.57
N TYR A 73 3.46 -4.14 -8.22
CA TYR A 73 3.25 -3.18 -9.31
C TYR A 73 2.74 -3.86 -10.58
N ARG A 74 1.53 -3.46 -11.01
CA ARG A 74 0.90 -3.92 -12.27
C ARG A 74 0.94 -5.44 -12.42
N GLY A 75 1.57 -5.94 -13.49
CA GLY A 75 1.64 -7.37 -13.82
C GLY A 75 2.43 -8.23 -12.81
N LYS A 76 3.15 -7.62 -11.85
CA LYS A 76 3.84 -8.36 -10.79
C LYS A 76 2.86 -8.92 -9.75
N ASN A 77 1.69 -8.29 -9.56
CA ASN A 77 0.69 -8.75 -8.58
C ASN A 77 -0.17 -9.90 -9.15
N THR A 78 0.42 -11.08 -9.24
CA THR A 78 -0.26 -12.27 -9.77
C THR A 78 -1.42 -12.71 -8.89
N SER A 79 -2.37 -13.47 -9.45
CA SER A 79 -3.49 -14.03 -8.67
C SER A 79 -3.03 -14.91 -7.51
N GLU A 80 -1.93 -15.65 -7.69
CA GLU A 80 -1.28 -16.46 -6.64
C GLU A 80 -0.86 -15.57 -5.46
N GLN A 81 -0.11 -14.51 -5.75
CA GLN A 81 0.37 -13.55 -4.76
C GLN A 81 -0.78 -12.81 -4.07
N VAL A 82 -1.83 -12.41 -4.81
CA VAL A 82 -3.03 -11.80 -4.23
C VAL A 82 -3.72 -12.76 -3.25
N ASN A 83 -3.84 -14.04 -3.60
CA ASN A 83 -4.46 -15.03 -2.70
C ASN A 83 -3.62 -15.26 -1.44
N GLN A 84 -2.29 -15.35 -1.59
CA GLN A 84 -1.36 -15.48 -0.48
C GLN A 84 -1.40 -14.26 0.45
N ASP A 85 -1.26 -13.06 -0.11
CA ASP A 85 -1.28 -11.81 0.66
C ASP A 85 -2.65 -11.56 1.30
N ALA A 86 -3.75 -11.99 0.67
CA ALA A 86 -5.09 -11.89 1.26
C ALA A 86 -5.32 -12.86 2.43
N ALA A 87 -4.63 -13.99 2.46
CA ALA A 87 -4.68 -14.95 3.56
C ALA A 87 -3.81 -14.50 4.75
N ASP A 88 -2.79 -13.69 4.50
CA ASP A 88 -1.84 -13.16 5.49
C ASP A 88 -1.52 -11.69 5.19
N LEU A 89 -2.46 -10.81 5.57
CA LEU A 89 -2.33 -9.36 5.35
C LEU A 89 -1.18 -8.77 6.18
N CYS A 90 -0.90 -9.31 7.37
CA CYS A 90 0.20 -8.84 8.21
C CYS A 90 1.55 -9.13 7.55
N GLY A 91 1.77 -10.37 7.10
CA GLY A 91 2.97 -10.72 6.34
C GLY A 91 3.04 -10.01 4.99
N ALA A 92 1.91 -9.69 4.36
CA ALA A 92 1.91 -8.82 3.19
C ALA A 92 2.45 -7.43 3.54
N VAL A 93 1.97 -6.78 4.60
CA VAL A 93 2.54 -5.49 5.03
C VAL A 93 4.05 -5.59 5.24
N CYS A 94 4.54 -6.63 5.91
CA CYS A 94 5.97 -6.86 6.08
C CYS A 94 6.72 -6.92 4.74
N ARG A 95 6.32 -7.80 3.84
CA ARG A 95 6.98 -7.97 2.53
C ARG A 95 6.96 -6.70 1.67
N ASP A 96 5.86 -5.93 1.68
CA ASP A 96 5.79 -4.64 0.97
C ASP A 96 6.73 -3.62 1.58
N THR A 97 6.73 -3.48 2.91
CA THR A 97 7.57 -2.51 3.60
C THR A 97 9.07 -2.86 3.50
N GLU A 98 9.43 -4.14 3.46
CA GLU A 98 10.80 -4.58 3.20
C GLU A 98 11.27 -4.18 1.79
N THR A 99 10.43 -4.43 0.77
CA THR A 99 10.71 -4.02 -0.62
C THR A 99 10.82 -2.50 -0.73
N LEU A 100 9.85 -1.79 -0.15
CA LEU A 100 9.85 -0.32 -0.07
C LEU A 100 11.16 0.20 0.57
N ARG A 101 11.59 -0.42 1.67
CA ARG A 101 12.79 0.00 2.41
C ARG A 101 14.03 -0.07 1.53
N VAL A 102 14.24 -1.20 0.88
CA VAL A 102 15.37 -1.43 -0.02
C VAL A 102 15.33 -0.42 -1.18
N ASN A 103 14.21 -0.37 -1.90
CA ASN A 103 14.04 0.47 -3.09
C ASN A 103 14.30 1.95 -2.80
N MET A 104 13.84 2.46 -1.65
CA MET A 104 14.01 3.86 -1.28
C MET A 104 15.42 4.17 -0.80
N ILE A 105 16.06 3.29 -0.03
CA ILE A 105 17.45 3.50 0.42
C ILE A 105 18.42 3.46 -0.77
N GLU A 106 18.24 2.53 -1.71
CA GLU A 106 19.07 2.44 -2.93
C GLU A 106 18.96 3.70 -3.81
N ARG A 107 17.84 4.42 -3.73
CA ARG A 107 17.61 5.72 -4.38
C ARG A 107 18.16 6.92 -3.60
N GLY A 108 18.85 6.69 -2.48
CA GLY A 108 19.49 7.74 -1.69
C GLY A 108 18.57 8.44 -0.69
N TYR A 109 17.38 7.90 -0.40
CA TYR A 109 16.55 8.43 0.68
C TYR A 109 17.16 8.11 2.05
N ASP A 110 17.03 9.04 2.99
CA ASP A 110 17.50 8.84 4.38
C ASP A 110 16.81 7.62 5.00
N PRO A 111 17.56 6.57 5.42
CA PRO A 111 17.00 5.39 6.06
C PRO A 111 16.08 5.71 7.24
N LYS A 112 16.37 6.78 8.00
CA LYS A 112 15.52 7.18 9.14
C LYS A 112 14.14 7.65 8.69
N LEU A 113 14.04 8.38 7.58
CA LEU A 113 12.76 8.83 7.03
C LEU A 113 11.97 7.67 6.44
N VAL A 114 12.66 6.73 5.78
CA VAL A 114 12.06 5.50 5.26
C VAL A 114 11.49 4.66 6.41
N ASP A 115 12.27 4.44 7.47
CA ASP A 115 11.84 3.67 8.64
C ASP A 115 10.67 4.35 9.39
N GLN A 116 10.64 5.69 9.42
CA GLN A 116 9.49 6.44 9.95
C GLN A 116 8.22 6.26 9.12
N ALA A 117 8.33 6.23 7.78
CA ALA A 117 7.20 5.96 6.91
C ALA A 117 6.68 4.53 7.08
N ILE A 118 7.58 3.55 7.14
CA ILE A 118 7.22 2.14 7.42
C ILE A 118 6.50 2.01 8.76
N LYS A 119 7.00 2.67 9.82
CA LYS A 119 6.32 2.69 11.12
C LYS A 119 4.91 3.27 11.02
N LYS A 120 4.71 4.37 10.28
CA LYS A 120 3.38 4.95 10.04
C LYS A 120 2.45 4.01 9.28
N ILE A 121 2.97 3.30 8.27
CA ILE A 121 2.20 2.30 7.51
C ILE A 121 1.71 1.19 8.45
N ILE A 122 2.61 0.61 9.24
CA ILE A 122 2.31 -0.48 10.18
C ILE A 122 1.30 0.00 11.23
N GLU A 123 1.51 1.17 11.83
CA GLU A 123 0.61 1.72 12.85
C GLU A 123 -0.80 1.96 12.30
N ARG A 124 -0.91 2.55 11.11
CA ARG A 124 -2.19 2.77 10.45
C ARG A 124 -2.89 1.46 10.09
N ASN A 125 -2.16 0.48 9.55
CA ASN A 125 -2.71 -0.82 9.22
C ASN A 125 -3.19 -1.58 10.47
N ARG A 126 -2.50 -1.43 11.60
CA ARG A 126 -2.97 -1.94 12.89
C ARG A 126 -4.26 -1.27 13.35
N GLN A 127 -4.35 0.05 13.27
CA GLN A 127 -5.58 0.79 13.60
C GLN A 127 -6.77 0.40 12.72
N MET A 128 -6.52 -0.05 11.49
CA MET A 128 -7.54 -0.51 10.55
C MET A 128 -7.86 -2.01 10.66
N GLY A 129 -7.16 -2.77 11.52
CA GLY A 129 -7.31 -4.22 11.63
C GLY A 129 -6.80 -4.99 10.39
N VAL A 130 -5.82 -4.44 9.67
CA VAL A 130 -5.14 -5.07 8.53
C VAL A 130 -3.92 -5.87 8.98
N SER A 131 -3.20 -5.39 10.00
CA SER A 131 -2.04 -6.07 10.59
C SER A 131 -2.23 -6.14 12.11
N GLU A 132 -2.51 -7.33 12.64
CA GLU A 132 -2.49 -7.65 14.07
C GLU A 132 -1.24 -8.43 14.44
#